data_AF-A0A286CY99-F1
#
_entry.id   AF-A0A286CY99-F1
#
_cell.length_a   1.000
_cell.length_b   1.000
_cell.length_c   1.000
_cell.angle_alpha   90.00
_cell.angle_beta   90.00
_cell.angle_gamma   90.00
#
_symmetry.space_group_name_H-M   'P 1'
#
loop_
_entity.id
_entity.type
_entity.pdbx_description
1 polymer ?
#
loop_
_entity_poly.entity_id
_entity_poly.type
_entity_poly.pdbx_seq_one_letter_code
_entity_poly.pdbx_strand_id
1 'polypeptide(L)'
;MRSRNDRPVLSGCLLSLAMAAAIPAHAVEITGLQDFKALHGRYAPGGDCKRQPQVLVDASGMTFEVSGGKEKVSRMEFAASYGGNFYEGISQWFFPFGGNGNYPLLMTFNANEKEGAMTIEGQDEGWKGGPPFTARNRALVDGSPYARCR
;
A
#
# COMPACT_ATOMS: atom_id res chain seq x y z
N MET A 1 -33.48 -70.25 18.81
CA MET A 1 -33.07 -69.22 19.77
C MET A 1 -32.14 -68.25 19.07
N ARG A 2 -32.60 -67.02 18.84
CA ARG A 2 -31.91 -65.96 18.08
C ARG A 2 -31.43 -64.88 19.05
N SER A 3 -30.23 -64.38 18.79
CA SER A 3 -29.77 -63.00 19.01
C SER A 3 -29.74 -62.44 20.44
N ARG A 4 -28.52 -62.26 20.96
CA ARG A 4 -28.09 -61.03 21.65
C ARG A 4 -26.61 -60.79 21.37
N ASN A 5 -26.27 -59.67 20.75
CA ASN A 5 -25.06 -58.96 21.12
C ASN A 5 -25.28 -57.46 20.91
N ASP A 6 -25.06 -56.71 21.99
CA ASP A 6 -25.32 -55.29 22.14
C ASP A 6 -24.10 -54.45 21.73
N ARG A 7 -24.35 -53.43 20.88
CA ARG A 7 -23.76 -52.07 20.83
C ARG A 7 -22.23 -51.93 20.55
N PRO A 8 -21.75 -50.84 19.88
CA PRO A 8 -22.23 -49.47 20.10
C PRO A 8 -22.43 -48.57 18.86
N VAL A 9 -23.21 -47.54 19.18
CA VAL A 9 -23.42 -46.27 18.49
C VAL A 9 -22.17 -45.41 18.66
N LEU A 10 -21.70 -44.73 17.61
CA LEU A 10 -21.64 -43.26 17.55
C LEU A 10 -20.99 -42.81 16.24
N SER A 11 -21.81 -42.12 15.46
CA SER A 11 -21.44 -41.30 14.31
C SER A 11 -20.55 -40.15 14.79
N GLY A 12 -19.26 -40.18 14.45
CA GLY A 12 -18.32 -39.10 14.72
C GLY A 12 -18.28 -38.13 13.55
N CYS A 13 -19.03 -37.03 13.66
CA CYS A 13 -18.92 -35.88 12.75
C CYS A 13 -17.48 -35.35 12.76
N LEU A 14 -16.87 -35.31 11.58
CA LEU A 14 -15.64 -34.59 11.28
C LEU A 14 -15.88 -33.08 11.46
N LEU A 15 -15.45 -32.50 12.58
CA LEU A 15 -15.25 -31.05 12.70
C LEU A 15 -13.75 -30.76 12.65
N SER A 16 -13.22 -30.63 11.43
CA SER A 16 -11.91 -30.02 11.20
C SER A 16 -12.07 -28.50 11.35
N LEU A 17 -11.77 -27.98 12.53
CA LEU A 17 -11.71 -26.54 12.79
C LEU A 17 -10.50 -25.98 12.03
N ALA A 18 -10.72 -25.48 10.82
CA ALA A 18 -9.69 -24.78 10.04
C ALA A 18 -9.39 -23.45 10.75
N MET A 19 -8.37 -23.45 11.60
CA MET A 19 -7.81 -22.25 12.21
C MET A 19 -7.10 -21.47 11.10
N ALA A 20 -7.81 -20.56 10.45
CA ALA A 20 -7.23 -19.59 9.55
C ALA A 20 -6.32 -18.68 10.38
N ALA A 21 -5.01 -18.95 10.36
CA ALA A 21 -4.02 -18.08 10.96
C ALA A 21 -4.08 -16.73 10.23
N ALA A 22 -4.61 -15.71 10.90
CA ALA A 22 -4.50 -14.33 10.44
C ALA A 22 -3.02 -13.95 10.51
N ILE A 23 -2.34 -13.95 9.37
CA ILE A 23 -0.94 -13.50 9.30
C ILE A 23 -0.96 -11.98 9.52
N PRO A 24 -0.21 -11.45 10.49
CA PRO A 24 -0.15 -10.01 10.71
C PRO A 24 0.37 -9.32 9.45
N ALA A 25 -0.39 -8.35 8.92
CA ALA A 25 0.12 -7.42 7.92
C ALA A 25 1.14 -6.51 8.61
N HIS A 26 2.41 -6.60 8.23
CA HIS A 26 3.47 -5.79 8.81
C HIS A 26 3.55 -4.45 8.05
N ALA A 27 2.83 -3.46 8.56
CA ALA A 27 3.11 -2.05 8.27
C ALA A 27 4.04 -1.51 9.35
N VAL A 28 5.10 -0.82 8.95
CA VAL A 28 6.07 -0.23 9.86
C VAL A 28 6.13 1.27 9.61
N GLU A 29 5.99 2.06 10.67
CA GLU A 29 6.24 3.49 10.57
C GLU A 29 7.75 3.72 10.39
N ILE A 30 8.09 4.47 9.35
CA ILE A 30 9.47 4.87 9.05
C ILE A 30 9.61 6.39 9.11
N THR A 31 10.82 6.85 9.40
CA THR A 31 11.19 8.27 9.30
C THR A 31 12.27 8.44 8.24
N GLY A 32 12.01 9.32 7.29
CA GLY A 32 12.86 9.53 6.12
C GLY A 32 12.83 8.36 5.15
N LEU A 33 13.73 8.43 4.17
CA LEU A 33 13.92 7.44 3.10
C LEU A 33 15.41 7.17 2.82
N GLN A 34 16.27 7.31 3.83
CA GLN A 34 17.73 7.10 3.69
C GLN A 34 18.09 5.72 3.14
N ASP A 35 17.32 4.69 3.48
CA ASP A 35 17.54 3.30 3.07
C ASP A 35 16.91 2.98 1.70
N PHE A 36 16.14 3.92 1.14
CA PHE A 36 15.42 3.78 -0.13
C PHE A 36 16.02 4.63 -1.25
N LYS A 37 17.36 4.70 -1.32
CA LYS A 37 18.09 5.53 -2.31
C LYS A 37 17.67 5.25 -3.74
N ALA A 38 17.36 3.99 -4.06
CA ALA A 38 16.90 3.59 -5.38
C ALA A 38 15.57 4.24 -5.78
N LEU A 39 14.79 4.77 -4.83
CA LEU A 39 13.52 5.47 -5.07
C LEU A 39 13.66 7.00 -5.15
N HIS A 40 14.84 7.55 -4.84
CA HIS A 40 15.03 9.00 -4.85
C HIS A 40 14.90 9.58 -6.26
N GLY A 41 14.39 10.80 -6.35
CA GLY A 41 14.17 11.50 -7.61
C GLY A 41 12.90 12.35 -7.59
N ARG A 42 12.66 13.05 -8.69
CA ARG A 42 11.43 13.80 -8.94
C ARG A 42 10.51 12.97 -9.81
N TYR A 43 9.25 12.85 -9.41
CA TYR A 43 8.22 12.10 -10.10
C TYR A 43 7.11 13.05 -10.54
N ALA A 44 6.65 12.87 -11.77
CA ALA A 44 5.57 13.67 -12.36
C ALA A 44 4.68 12.79 -13.25
N PRO A 45 3.44 13.20 -13.58
CA PRO A 45 2.55 12.47 -14.47
C PRO A 45 3.24 12.10 -15.79
N GLY A 46 3.33 10.80 -16.07
CA GLY A 46 4.04 10.25 -17.24
C GLY A 46 5.55 10.56 -17.32
N GLY A 47 6.16 11.09 -16.25
CA GLY A 47 7.57 11.50 -16.22
C GLY A 47 7.86 12.87 -16.82
N ASP A 48 6.83 13.65 -17.17
CA ASP A 48 7.00 15.02 -17.66
C ASP A 48 7.13 15.99 -16.49
N CYS A 49 8.37 16.43 -16.23
CA CYS A 49 8.71 17.33 -15.14
C CYS A 49 8.13 18.76 -15.25
N LYS A 50 7.45 19.08 -16.35
CA LYS A 50 6.70 20.33 -16.50
C LYS A 50 5.26 20.20 -16.00
N ARG A 51 4.75 18.98 -15.84
CA ARG A 51 3.39 18.70 -15.37
C ARG A 51 3.31 18.74 -13.85
N GLN A 52 2.10 18.97 -13.36
CA GLN A 52 1.74 18.92 -11.96
C GLN A 52 0.65 17.84 -11.77
N PRO A 53 0.52 17.27 -10.56
CA PRO A 53 1.38 17.51 -9.38
C PRO A 53 2.77 16.86 -9.52
N GLN A 54 3.70 17.18 -8.62
CA GLN A 54 5.03 16.55 -8.58
C GLN A 54 5.33 15.99 -7.20
N VAL A 55 6.10 14.91 -7.15
CA VAL A 55 6.58 14.31 -5.90
C VAL A 55 8.09 14.27 -5.94
N LEU A 56 8.75 15.01 -5.05
CA LEU A 56 10.19 14.94 -4.85
C LEU A 56 10.51 13.98 -3.71
N VAL A 57 11.31 12.96 -4.02
CA VAL A 57 11.71 11.91 -3.10
C VAL A 57 13.20 12.04 -2.84
N ASP A 58 13.57 12.20 -1.58
CA ASP A 58 14.96 12.30 -1.12
C ASP A 58 15.13 11.58 0.22
N ALA A 59 16.35 11.56 0.76
CA ALA A 59 16.66 10.87 2.02
C ALA A 59 15.81 11.33 3.21
N SER A 60 15.31 12.58 3.22
CA SER A 60 14.50 13.12 4.31
C SER A 60 13.00 12.81 4.18
N GLY A 61 12.55 12.23 3.06
CA GLY A 61 11.17 11.85 2.82
C GLY A 61 10.62 12.36 1.49
N MET A 62 9.31 12.59 1.41
CA MET A 62 8.59 12.94 0.19
C MET A 62 8.05 14.38 0.27
N THR A 63 8.26 15.17 -0.78
CA THR A 63 7.65 16.50 -0.91
C THR A 63 6.62 16.47 -2.02
N PHE A 64 5.36 16.74 -1.69
CA PHE A 64 4.25 16.80 -2.61
C PHE A 64 4.05 18.25 -3.03
N GLU A 65 4.18 18.52 -4.32
CA GLU A 65 3.92 19.82 -4.93
C GLU A 65 2.60 19.70 -5.70
N VAL A 66 1.56 20.41 -5.23
CA VAL A 66 0.20 20.32 -5.79
C VAL A 66 -0.38 21.72 -5.86
N SER A 67 -0.80 22.16 -7.06
CA SER A 67 -1.48 23.46 -7.28
C SER A 67 -0.74 24.66 -6.67
N GLY A 68 0.59 24.65 -6.70
CA GLY A 68 1.44 25.71 -6.13
C GLY A 68 1.71 25.58 -4.62
N GLY A 69 1.00 24.69 -3.91
CA GLY A 69 1.31 24.30 -2.54
C GLY A 69 2.42 23.25 -2.46
N LYS A 70 3.13 23.22 -1.33
CA LYS A 70 4.15 22.20 -1.03
C LYS A 70 3.91 21.61 0.36
N GLU A 71 3.99 20.29 0.47
CA GLU A 71 3.88 19.56 1.72
C GLU A 71 5.00 18.52 1.82
N LYS A 72 5.81 18.61 2.88
CA LYS A 72 6.84 17.61 3.16
C LYS A 72 6.30 16.58 4.15
N VAL A 73 6.43 15.31 3.79
CA VAL A 73 6.15 14.14 4.62
C VAL A 73 7.48 13.47 4.93
N SER A 74 7.84 13.42 6.21
CA SER A 74 9.04 12.73 6.70
C SER A 74 8.72 11.48 7.52
N ARG A 75 7.49 11.34 8.03
CA ARG A 75 6.99 10.14 8.73
C ARG A 75 5.88 9.53 7.90
N MET A 76 5.97 8.24 7.64
CA MET A 76 5.03 7.51 6.79
C MET A 76 5.07 6.02 7.14
N GLU A 77 4.07 5.26 6.70
CA GLU A 77 4.13 3.82 6.81
C GLU A 77 4.72 3.17 5.56
N PHE A 78 5.59 2.20 5.79
CA PHE A 78 6.09 1.27 4.78
C PHE A 78 5.39 -0.07 4.94
N ALA A 79 4.64 -0.48 3.91
CA ALA A 79 3.81 -1.68 3.90
C ALA A 79 4.55 -2.83 3.22
N ALA A 80 5.58 -3.36 3.91
CA ALA A 80 6.49 -4.36 3.35
C ALA A 80 5.79 -5.63 2.84
N SER A 81 4.70 -6.04 3.49
CA SER A 81 3.95 -7.25 3.13
C SER A 81 2.79 -7.00 2.17
N TYR A 82 2.64 -5.79 1.59
CA TYR A 82 1.49 -5.46 0.75
C TYR A 82 1.41 -6.31 -0.53
N GLY A 83 2.57 -6.65 -1.12
CA GLY A 83 2.67 -7.62 -2.23
C GLY A 83 2.48 -9.09 -1.82
N GLY A 84 2.22 -9.37 -0.54
CA GLY A 84 2.21 -10.71 0.06
C GLY A 84 3.51 -11.05 0.80
N ASN A 85 3.44 -12.04 1.69
CA ASN A 85 4.55 -12.40 2.60
C ASN A 85 5.79 -12.97 1.89
N PHE A 86 5.64 -13.43 0.66
CA PHE A 86 6.71 -14.03 -0.16
C PHE A 86 6.98 -13.20 -1.42
N TYR A 87 6.71 -11.90 -1.35
CA TYR A 87 6.95 -11.01 -2.47
C TYR A 87 8.47 -10.83 -2.68
N GLU A 88 8.94 -11.14 -3.89
CA GLU A 88 10.37 -11.08 -4.27
C GLU A 88 10.64 -10.02 -5.36
N GLY A 89 9.66 -9.18 -5.68
CA GLY A 89 9.81 -8.13 -6.70
C GLY A 89 10.42 -6.83 -6.15
N ILE A 90 10.39 -5.80 -6.97
CA ILE A 90 10.99 -4.48 -6.70
C ILE A 90 9.96 -3.38 -6.39
N SER A 91 8.67 -3.68 -6.47
CA SER A 91 7.60 -2.78 -6.05
C SER A 91 7.69 -2.54 -4.54
N GLN A 92 7.45 -1.29 -4.14
CA GLN A 92 7.50 -0.87 -2.73
C GLN A 92 6.27 -0.01 -2.42
N TRP A 93 5.59 -0.30 -1.31
CA TRP A 93 4.31 0.31 -0.97
C TRP A 93 4.42 1.19 0.27
N PHE A 94 3.91 2.41 0.15
CA PHE A 94 3.93 3.40 1.21
C PHE A 94 2.57 4.03 1.40
N PHE A 95 2.23 4.33 2.65
CA PHE A 95 1.12 5.22 3.00
C PHE A 95 1.73 6.55 3.49
N PRO A 96 1.89 7.55 2.59
CA PRO A 96 2.56 8.80 2.91
C PRO A 96 1.70 9.70 3.80
N PHE A 97 0.38 9.56 3.70
CA PHE A 97 -0.56 10.27 4.54
C PHE A 97 -1.31 9.21 5.34
N GLY A 98 -1.30 9.31 6.66
CA GLY A 98 -2.05 8.38 7.49
C GLY A 98 -1.36 8.00 8.79
N GLY A 99 -2.09 7.25 9.60
CA GLY A 99 -1.70 6.76 10.91
C GLY A 99 -2.93 6.42 11.74
N ASN A 100 -2.78 5.49 12.69
CA ASN A 100 -3.87 5.03 13.56
C ASN A 100 -5.09 4.47 12.80
N GLY A 101 -4.87 3.70 11.73
CA GLY A 101 -5.93 3.02 10.99
C GLY A 101 -6.67 3.87 9.94
N ASN A 102 -6.12 5.04 9.59
CA ASN A 102 -6.61 5.85 8.47
C ASN A 102 -5.46 6.10 7.48
N TYR A 103 -5.61 5.60 6.27
CA TYR A 103 -4.64 5.63 5.18
C TYR A 103 -5.36 6.07 3.89
N PRO A 104 -5.51 7.37 3.64
CA PRO A 104 -6.28 7.87 2.50
C PRO A 104 -5.74 7.43 1.14
N LEU A 105 -4.42 7.36 0.97
CA LEU A 105 -3.76 7.06 -0.30
C LEU A 105 -2.70 5.98 -0.15
N LEU A 106 -2.67 5.06 -1.11
CA LEU A 106 -1.57 4.12 -1.32
C LEU A 106 -0.63 4.68 -2.41
N MET A 107 0.66 4.64 -2.15
CA MET A 107 1.67 4.96 -3.14
C MET A 107 2.57 3.76 -3.42
N THR A 108 2.62 3.33 -4.67
CA THR A 108 3.42 2.18 -5.12
C THR A 108 4.58 2.68 -5.96
N PHE A 109 5.80 2.55 -5.46
CA PHE A 109 7.01 2.73 -6.26
C PHE A 109 7.33 1.47 -7.04
N ASN A 110 8.03 1.67 -8.16
CA ASN A 110 8.35 0.65 -9.14
C ASN A 110 7.14 -0.15 -9.59
N ALA A 111 5.98 0.51 -9.67
CA ALA A 111 4.70 -0.12 -9.96
C ALA A 111 4.77 -0.98 -11.24
N ASN A 112 4.17 -2.18 -11.17
CA ASN A 112 4.27 -3.22 -12.20
C ASN A 112 5.72 -3.67 -12.47
N GLU A 113 6.55 -3.74 -11.42
CA GLU A 113 7.96 -4.18 -11.48
C GLU A 113 8.83 -3.34 -12.42
N LYS A 114 8.51 -2.06 -12.57
CA LYS A 114 9.23 -1.16 -13.48
C LYS A 114 9.94 -0.06 -12.72
N GLU A 115 11.26 -0.09 -12.72
CA GLU A 115 12.08 0.94 -12.07
C GLU A 115 11.66 2.36 -12.47
N GLY A 116 11.46 3.20 -11.46
CA GLY A 116 11.10 4.61 -11.63
C GLY A 116 9.64 4.83 -12.05
N ALA A 117 8.81 3.80 -12.24
CA ALA A 117 7.36 3.96 -12.32
C ALA A 117 6.78 4.19 -10.91
N MET A 118 5.66 4.92 -10.81
CA MET A 118 4.98 5.13 -9.54
C MET A 118 3.47 5.33 -9.75
N THR A 119 2.65 4.69 -8.92
CA THR A 119 1.20 4.97 -8.86
C THR A 119 0.84 5.56 -7.51
N ILE A 120 -0.16 6.44 -7.52
CA ILE A 120 -0.89 6.92 -6.36
C ILE A 120 -2.35 6.56 -6.56
N GLU A 121 -2.91 5.82 -5.62
CA GLU A 121 -4.26 5.28 -5.68
C GLU A 121 -5.01 5.60 -4.38
N GLY A 122 -6.33 5.71 -4.46
CA GLY A 122 -7.17 5.81 -3.27
C GLY A 122 -7.15 4.50 -2.49
N GLN A 123 -6.90 4.58 -1.18
CA GLN A 123 -6.95 3.43 -0.29
C GLN A 123 -8.21 3.51 0.58
N ASP A 124 -8.27 4.46 1.52
CA ASP A 124 -9.50 4.74 2.27
C ASP A 124 -10.36 5.82 1.58
N GLU A 125 -9.72 6.89 1.11
CA GLU A 125 -10.42 7.92 0.33
C GLU A 125 -10.70 7.42 -1.09
N GLY A 126 -11.89 7.73 -1.60
CA GLY A 126 -12.31 7.31 -2.95
C GLY A 126 -12.63 5.83 -3.10
N TRP A 127 -12.45 5.02 -2.04
CA TRP A 127 -12.93 3.65 -1.99
C TRP A 127 -14.46 3.57 -1.89
N LYS A 128 -15.05 2.44 -2.30
CA LYS A 128 -16.50 2.24 -2.24
C LYS A 128 -17.00 2.29 -0.79
N GLY A 129 -17.76 3.33 -0.46
CA GLY A 129 -18.27 3.57 0.90
C GLY A 129 -17.28 4.29 1.81
N GLY A 130 -16.09 4.66 1.31
CA GLY A 130 -15.13 5.51 1.99
C GLY A 130 -15.42 7.00 1.82
N PRO A 131 -14.69 7.88 2.53
CA PRO A 131 -14.79 9.32 2.35
C PRO A 131 -14.39 9.75 0.93
N PRO A 132 -14.94 10.87 0.42
CA PRO A 132 -14.49 11.42 -0.85
C PRO A 132 -13.05 11.94 -0.74
N PHE A 133 -12.35 11.98 -1.88
CA PHE A 133 -11.03 12.61 -1.92
C PHE A 133 -11.06 14.08 -1.49
N THR A 134 -10.10 14.49 -0.68
CA THR A 134 -9.73 15.91 -0.56
C THR A 134 -9.22 16.44 -1.92
N ALA A 135 -9.24 17.76 -2.13
CA ALA A 135 -8.77 18.35 -3.38
C ALA A 135 -7.30 17.99 -3.70
N ARG A 136 -6.44 17.98 -2.68
CA ARG A 136 -5.03 17.57 -2.81
C ARG A 136 -4.92 16.11 -3.22
N ASN A 137 -5.59 15.22 -2.50
CA ASN A 137 -5.50 13.78 -2.75
C ASN A 137 -6.09 13.40 -4.12
N ARG A 138 -7.18 14.07 -4.52
CA ARG A 138 -7.75 13.92 -5.87
C ARG A 138 -6.74 14.27 -6.95
N ALA A 139 -6.07 15.42 -6.84
CA ALA A 139 -5.07 15.83 -7.81
C ALA A 139 -3.88 14.85 -7.89
N LEU A 140 -3.48 14.28 -6.75
CA LEU A 140 -2.44 13.25 -6.71
C LEU A 140 -2.87 11.95 -7.41
N VAL A 141 -4.10 11.49 -7.19
CA VAL A 141 -4.64 10.29 -7.85
C VAL A 141 -4.84 10.53 -9.35
N ASP A 142 -5.42 11.66 -9.74
CA ASP A 142 -5.66 12.03 -11.15
C ASP A 142 -4.35 12.20 -11.95
N GLY A 143 -3.23 12.47 -11.26
CA GLY A 143 -1.90 12.55 -11.87
C GLY A 143 -1.27 11.18 -12.18
N SER A 144 -1.80 10.08 -11.63
CA SER A 144 -1.28 8.73 -11.89
C SER A 144 -1.57 8.27 -13.33
N PRO A 145 -0.67 7.49 -13.95
CA PRO A 145 0.61 7.03 -13.43
C PRO A 145 1.70 8.11 -13.53
N TYR A 146 2.61 8.06 -12.56
CA TYR A 146 3.82 8.87 -12.53
C TYR A 146 5.01 8.07 -13.06
N ALA A 147 6.03 8.80 -13.49
CA ALA A 147 7.36 8.25 -13.67
C ALA A 147 8.41 9.23 -13.15
N ARG A 148 9.59 8.71 -12.82
CA ARG A 148 10.75 9.53 -12.51
C ARG A 148 11.06 10.39 -13.73
N CYS A 149 11.24 11.68 -13.50
CA CYS A 149 11.66 12.60 -14.54
C CYS A 149 13.02 12.20 -15.11
N ARG A 150 13.21 12.51 -16.39
CA ARG A 150 14.48 12.38 -17.10
C ARG A 150 15.17 13.72 -17.21
#